data_AF-A0A7W1GJU5-F1
#
_entry.id   AF-A0A7W1GJU5-F1
#
_cell.length_a   1.000
_cell.length_b   1.000
_cell.length_c   1.000
_cell.angle_alpha   90.00
_cell.angle_beta   90.00
_cell.angle_gamma   90.00
#
_symmetry.space_group_name_H-M   'P 1'
#
loop_
_entity.id
_entity.type
_entity.pdbx_description
1 polymer ?
#
loop_
_entity_poly.entity_id
_entity_poly.type
_entity_poly.pdbx_seq_one_letter_code
_entity_poly.pdbx_strand_id
1 'polypeptide(L)' 'MSRISRKNQVTVPVEALRESGLRPGDDVLVRATGKGQLELVRTEDVVDKWAGAFAGVYPPGYLEELRRGWP' A
#
# COMPACT_ATOMS: atom_id res chain seq x y z
N MET A 1 -27.42 0.83 -4.22
CA MET A 1 -27.08 0.80 -2.78
C MET A 1 -26.48 -0.54 -2.46
N SER A 2 -25.28 -0.57 -1.87
CA SER A 2 -24.58 -1.81 -1.53
C SER A 2 -24.74 -2.11 -0.03
N ARG A 3 -24.85 -3.39 0.33
CA ARG A 3 -24.94 -3.84 1.73
C ARG A 3 -23.61 -4.50 2.14
N ILE A 4 -23.12 -4.16 3.32
CA ILE A 4 -21.97 -4.86 3.92
C ILE A 4 -22.43 -6.26 4.33
N SER A 5 -21.79 -7.28 3.77
CA SER A 5 -22.06 -8.68 4.09
C SER A 5 -21.53 -9.08 5.47
N ARG A 6 -21.92 -10.27 5.94
CA ARG A 6 -21.38 -10.85 7.20
C ARG A 6 -19.86 -11.06 7.18
N LYS A 7 -19.25 -11.09 5.99
CA LYS A 7 -17.79 -11.20 5.81
C LYS A 7 -17.12 -9.83 5.68
N ASN A 8 -17.82 -8.74 5.99
CA ASN A 8 -17.35 -7.37 5.85
C ASN A 8 -16.98 -6.96 4.41
N GLN A 9 -17.57 -7.63 3.42
CA GLN A 9 -17.41 -7.28 2.01
C GLN A 9 -18.56 -6.38 1.55
N VAL A 10 -18.25 -5.42 0.68
CA VAL A 10 -19.22 -4.57 0.01
C VAL A 10 -18.87 -4.47 -1.47
N THR A 11 -19.87 -4.50 -2.34
CA THR A 11 -19.67 -4.25 -3.77
C THR A 11 -19.46 -2.77 -4.01
N VAL A 12 -18.32 -2.42 -4.61
CA VAL A 12 -18.05 -1.06 -5.10
C VAL A 12 -18.71 -0.90 -6.47
N PRO A 13 -19.60 0.09 -6.67
CA PRO A 13 -20.18 0.37 -7.98
C PRO A 13 -19.10 0.69 -9.01
N VAL A 14 -19.32 0.27 -10.26
CA VAL A 14 -18.33 0.41 -11.35
C VAL A 14 -17.98 1.86 -11.61
N GLU A 15 -18.96 2.76 -11.52
CA GLU A 15 -18.79 4.20 -11.73
C GLU A 15 -17.86 4.80 -10.68
N ALA A 16 -18.10 4.50 -9.40
CA ALA A 16 -17.26 4.95 -8.30
C ALA A 16 -15.82 4.38 -8.40
N LEU A 17 -15.68 3.12 -8.81
CA LEU A 17 -14.37 2.50 -9.02
C LEU A 17 -13.60 3.24 -10.13
N ARG A 18 -14.26 3.54 -11.26
CA ARG A 18 -13.65 4.30 -12.38
C ARG A 18 -13.24 5.72 -11.97
N GLU A 19 -14.10 6.43 -11.26
CA GLU A 19 -13.83 7.80 -10.78
C GLU A 19 -12.65 7.83 -9.80
N SER A 20 -12.50 6.80 -8.96
CA SER A 20 -11.36 6.68 -8.04
C SER A 20 -10.03 6.33 -8.73
N GLY A 21 -10.07 5.89 -9.99
CA GLY A 21 -8.90 5.41 -10.73
C GLY A 21 -8.33 4.07 -10.23
N LEU A 22 -9.01 3.41 -9.28
CA LEU A 22 -8.69 2.06 -8.82
C LEU A 22 -9.12 1.00 -9.84
N ARG A 23 -8.43 -0.14 -9.84
CA ARG A 23 -8.70 -1.25 -10.77
C ARG A 23 -8.74 -2.59 -10.03
N PRO A 24 -9.45 -3.60 -10.57
CA PRO A 24 -9.34 -4.96 -10.07
C PRO A 24 -7.87 -5.42 -10.07
N GLY A 25 -7.42 -5.96 -8.92
CA GLY A 25 -6.04 -6.37 -8.72
C GLY A 25 -5.14 -5.32 -8.08
N ASP A 26 -5.59 -4.07 -7.91
CA ASP A 26 -4.85 -3.08 -7.12
C ASP A 26 -4.84 -3.48 -5.63
N ASP A 27 -3.66 -3.42 -5.00
CA ASP A 27 -3.56 -3.45 -3.55
C ASP A 27 -4.02 -2.11 -2.96
N VAL A 28 -4.91 -2.18 -1.97
CA VAL A 28 -5.51 -0.99 -1.34
C VAL A 28 -5.43 -1.04 0.17
N LEU A 29 -5.10 0.10 0.78
CA LEU A 29 -5.24 0.33 2.20
C LEU A 29 -6.67 0.84 2.48
N VAL A 30 -7.35 0.22 3.44
CA VAL A 30 -8.67 0.67 3.92
C VAL A 30 -8.50 1.30 5.29
N ARG A 31 -8.90 2.56 5.45
CA ARG A 31 -8.82 3.26 6.74
C ARG A 31 -10.12 3.97 7.10
N ALA A 32 -10.43 4.05 8.38
CA ALA A 32 -11.53 4.85 8.88
C ALA A 32 -11.14 6.33 8.91
N THR A 33 -11.96 7.18 8.28
CA THR A 33 -11.77 8.65 8.27
C THR A 33 -12.80 9.36 9.14
N GLY A 34 -13.81 8.64 9.63
CA GLY A 34 -14.88 9.17 10.48
C GLY A 34 -15.90 8.10 10.83
N LYS A 35 -16.90 8.46 11.64
CA LYS A 35 -17.97 7.53 12.03
C LYS A 35 -18.78 7.12 10.80
N GLY A 36 -18.70 5.83 10.42
CA GLY A 36 -19.39 5.29 9.25
C GLY A 36 -18.72 5.63 7.91
N GLN A 37 -17.47 6.10 7.93
CA GLN A 37 -16.72 6.48 6.73
C GLN A 37 -15.43 5.66 6.61
N LEU A 38 -15.22 5.07 5.44
CA LEU A 38 -14.00 4.38 5.06
C LEU A 38 -13.44 5.04 3.81
N GLU A 39 -12.12 5.17 3.77
CA GLU A 39 -11.37 5.57 2.59
C GLU A 39 -10.54 4.38 2.09
N LEU A 40 -10.57 4.17 0.78
CA LEU A 40 -9.75 3.21 0.08
C LEU A 40 -8.67 3.98 -0.69
N VAL A 41 -7.41 3.72 -0.38
CA VAL A 41 -6.27 4.36 -1.02
C VAL A 41 -5.41 3.28 -1.65
N ARG A 42 -4.98 3.48 -2.91
CA ARG A 42 -4.00 2.58 -3.53
C ARG A 42 -2.76 2.54 -2.65
N THR A 43 -2.33 1.33 -2.31
CA THR A 43 -1.01 1.14 -1.71
C THR A 43 0.01 1.43 -2.80
N GLU A 44 0.73 2.53 -2.67
CA GLU A 44 1.94 2.76 -3.46
C GLU A 44 2.86 1.58 -3.21
N ASP A 45 3.47 1.01 -4.25
CA ASP A 45 4.47 -0.04 -4.03
C ASP A 45 5.55 0.54 -3.12
N VAL A 46 5.59 0.06 -1.88
CA VAL A 46 6.49 0.57 -0.84
C VAL A 46 7.93 0.43 -1.32
N VAL A 47 8.21 -0.57 -2.15
CA VAL A 47 9.49 -0.74 -2.82
C VAL A 47 9.71 0.41 -3.78
N ASP A 48 8.81 0.70 -4.72
CA ASP A 48 8.99 1.82 -5.66
C ASP A 48 9.13 3.18 -4.96
N LYS A 49 8.41 3.39 -3.86
CA LYS A 49 8.46 4.63 -3.09
C LYS A 49 9.78 4.85 -2.36
N TRP A 50 10.37 3.78 -1.81
CA TRP A 50 11.54 3.88 -0.94
C TRP A 50 12.82 3.30 -1.54
N ALA A 51 12.74 2.55 -2.63
CA ALA A 51 13.91 2.01 -3.32
C ALA A 51 14.83 3.15 -3.75
N GLY A 52 16.06 3.12 -3.25
CA GLY A 52 17.05 4.15 -3.52
C GLY A 52 16.86 5.48 -2.77
N ALA A 53 15.77 5.68 -2.02
CA ALA A 53 15.55 6.89 -1.23
C ALA A 53 16.65 7.13 -0.17
N PHE A 54 17.33 6.06 0.24
CA PHE A 54 18.46 6.08 1.17
C PHE A 54 19.80 5.72 0.49
N ALA A 55 19.89 5.84 -0.84
CA ALA A 55 21.15 5.64 -1.55
C ALA A 55 22.22 6.65 -1.04
N GLY A 56 23.41 6.15 -0.70
CA GLY A 56 24.51 6.97 -0.19
C GLY A 56 24.50 7.24 1.32
N VAL A 57 23.51 6.74 2.07
CA VAL A 57 23.51 6.83 3.55
C VAL A 57 24.66 6.03 4.17
N TYR A 58 25.05 4.92 3.54
CA TYR A 58 26.16 4.10 3.98
C TYR A 58 27.39 4.33 3.09
N PRO A 59 28.61 4.37 3.68
CA PRO A 59 29.83 4.49 2.89
C PRO A 59 30.06 3.25 2.02
N PRO A 60 30.81 3.38 0.92
CA PRO A 60 31.16 2.24 0.07
C PRO A 60 31.77 1.08 0.87
N GLY A 61 31.32 -0.15 0.64
CA GLY A 61 31.85 -1.35 1.31
C GLY A 61 31.27 -1.66 2.69
N TYR A 62 30.44 -0.78 3.25
CA TYR A 62 29.88 -0.93 4.60
C TYR A 62 29.02 -2.19 4.76
N LEU A 63 28.13 -2.47 3.80
CA LEU A 63 27.23 -3.63 3.89
C LEU A 63 27.97 -4.95 3.72
N GLU A 64 29.00 -4.96 2.87
CA GLU A 64 29.90 -6.11 2.69
C GLU A 64 30.69 -6.40 3.97
N GLU A 65 31.12 -5.37 4.69
CA GLU A 65 31.77 -5.51 6.00
C GLU A 65 30.80 -6.05 7.05
N LEU A 66 29.59 -5.47 7.14
CA LEU A 66 28.57 -5.94 8.05
C LEU A 66 28.23 -7.41 7.82
N ARG A 67 28.11 -7.83 6.54
CA ARG A 67 27.80 -9.20 6.15
C ARG A 67 28.88 -10.20 6.53
N ARG A 68 30.16 -9.81 6.54
CA ARG A 68 31.26 -10.70 6.97
C ARG A 68 31.18 -11.08 8.45
N GLY A 69 30.47 -10.30 9.27
CA GLY A 69 30.30 -10.57 10.71
C GLY A 69 29.14 -11.49 11.06
N TRP A 70 28.39 -12.01 10.08
CA TRP A 70 27.27 -12.90 10.33
C TRP A 70 27.76 -14.36 10.41
N PRO A 71 27.31 -15.15 11.41
CA PRO A 71 27.73 -16.53 11.60
C PRO A 71 27.23 -17.50 10.51
#